data_AF-A0A3P6FDK5-F1
#
_entry.id   AF-A0A3P6FDK5-F1
#
_cell.length_a   1.000
_cell.length_b   1.000
_cell.length_c   1.000
_cell.angle_alpha   90.00
_cell.angle_beta   90.00
_cell.angle_gamma   90.00
#
_symmetry.space_group_name_H-M   'P 1'
#
loop_
_entity.id
_entity.type
_entity.pdbx_description
1 polymer ?
#
loop_
_entity_poly.entity_id
_entity_poly.type
_entity_poly.pdbx_seq_one_letter_code
_entity_poly.pdbx_strand_id
1 'polypeptide(L)'
;MEEQVQEWDKMTEEEKSPCYAKAEKIMIKRQPNSFGLGDCRNPNMPSNRFRLPGLRLEDLFALLFEIPPKGSTYFEDCLIELRDQNTSADFISFYEELLPYAQTRQLIKLHIELIFSKLVSELQMEARFSLDSILRLIAALSEDLKEDFVPFLPRVVNSLLILLNNGGLKDAEIIEQIFTSWSTTIENLRFCFARDVQGALRNTSEMRYYPSNIINEKISESMSCVLVLARPSQLEKGIKMILSEVAEQPERAARACFLHYDMIVRLQ
;
A
#
# COMPACT_ATOMS: atom_id res chain seq x y z
N MET A 1 3.16 -8.93 26.04
CA MET A 1 2.14 -9.29 25.01
C MET A 1 0.84 -9.75 25.66
N GLU A 2 0.89 -10.60 26.70
CA GLU A 2 -0.30 -11.03 27.45
C GLU A 2 -0.95 -9.92 28.30
N GLU A 3 -0.20 -8.93 28.80
CA GLU A 3 -0.75 -7.84 29.62
C GLU A 3 -1.64 -6.86 28.84
N GLN A 4 -1.32 -6.54 27.57
CA GLN A 4 -2.13 -5.63 26.77
C GLN A 4 -3.39 -6.28 26.19
N VAL A 5 -3.37 -7.61 25.96
CA VAL A 5 -4.57 -8.38 25.56
C VAL A 5 -5.57 -8.44 26.71
N GLN A 6 -5.10 -8.58 27.94
CA GLN A 6 -5.96 -8.58 29.12
C GLN A 6 -6.59 -7.22 29.43
N GLU A 7 -6.03 -6.12 28.94
CA GLU A 7 -6.56 -4.78 29.18
C GLU A 7 -7.77 -4.49 28.28
N TRP A 8 -7.77 -4.98 27.04
CA TRP A 8 -8.89 -4.86 26.08
C TRP A 8 -10.11 -5.74 26.41
N ASP A 9 -9.87 -6.95 26.95
CA ASP A 9 -10.94 -7.85 27.39
C ASP A 9 -11.64 -7.36 28.67
N LYS A 10 -11.01 -6.45 29.41
CA LYS A 10 -11.56 -5.83 30.63
C LYS A 10 -12.34 -4.53 30.35
N MET A 11 -12.29 -4.00 29.14
CA MET A 11 -13.03 -2.80 28.77
C MET A 11 -14.52 -3.10 28.58
N THR A 12 -15.36 -2.29 29.21
CA THR A 12 -16.82 -2.36 29.10
C THR A 12 -17.30 -1.89 27.71
N GLU A 13 -18.48 -2.34 27.26
CA GLU A 13 -19.08 -1.91 25.98
C GLU A 13 -19.24 -0.38 25.89
N GLU A 14 -19.41 0.31 27.03
CA GLU A 14 -19.47 1.77 27.12
C GLU A 14 -18.12 2.44 26.82
N GLU A 15 -17.00 1.76 27.06
CA GLU A 15 -15.64 2.26 26.74
C GLU A 15 -15.24 1.98 25.29
N LYS A 16 -15.89 1.02 24.61
CA LYS A 16 -15.70 0.70 23.18
C LYS A 16 -16.56 1.57 22.25
N SER A 17 -17.70 2.06 22.76
CA SER A 17 -18.65 2.98 22.11
C SER A 17 -18.07 4.31 21.54
N PRO A 18 -17.06 4.98 22.14
CA PRO A 18 -16.57 6.27 21.67
C PRO A 18 -15.88 6.22 20.30
N CYS A 19 -15.28 5.08 19.92
CA CYS A 19 -14.61 4.89 18.63
C CYS A 19 -15.63 4.93 17.47
N TYR A 20 -16.78 4.30 17.65
CA TYR A 20 -17.89 4.31 16.69
C TYR A 20 -18.56 5.69 16.59
N ALA A 21 -18.86 6.32 17.73
CA ALA A 21 -19.50 7.64 17.77
C ALA A 21 -18.60 8.77 17.22
N LYS A 22 -17.27 8.62 17.32
CA LYS A 22 -16.30 9.60 16.79
C LYS A 22 -16.14 9.49 15.27
N ALA A 23 -16.15 8.29 14.71
CA ALA A 23 -16.19 8.07 13.27
C ALA A 23 -17.48 8.62 12.63
N GLU A 24 -18.63 8.42 13.29
CA GLU A 24 -19.92 8.97 12.86
C GLU A 24 -19.94 10.51 12.90
N LYS A 25 -19.38 11.14 13.95
CA LYS A 25 -19.21 12.61 14.02
C LYS A 25 -18.28 13.17 12.94
N ILE A 26 -17.26 12.42 12.51
CA ILE A 26 -16.36 12.83 11.42
C ILE A 26 -17.10 12.80 10.07
N MET A 27 -17.95 11.80 9.83
CA MET A 27 -18.82 11.75 8.65
C MET A 27 -19.83 12.90 8.61
N ILE A 28 -20.44 13.23 9.76
CA ILE A 28 -21.41 14.33 9.88
C ILE A 28 -20.75 15.69 9.59
N LYS A 29 -19.50 15.90 10.04
CA LYS A 29 -18.73 17.13 9.72
C LYS A 29 -18.40 17.29 8.24
N ARG A 30 -18.47 16.22 7.43
CA ARG A 30 -18.16 16.22 5.99
C ARG A 30 -19.40 16.17 5.09
N GLN A 31 -20.61 16.41 5.60
CA GLN A 31 -21.80 16.50 4.73
C GLN A 31 -21.71 17.66 3.72
N PRO A 32 -22.34 17.54 2.53
CA PRO A 32 -22.01 18.34 1.34
C PRO A 32 -22.48 19.80 1.35
N ASN A 33 -23.18 20.24 2.39
CA ASN A 33 -23.95 21.49 2.36
C ASN A 33 -23.19 22.72 2.89
N SER A 34 -21.87 22.69 3.01
CA SER A 34 -21.06 23.88 3.28
C SER A 34 -20.34 24.46 2.05
N PHE A 35 -20.51 23.87 0.86
CA PHE A 35 -20.25 24.59 -0.38
C PHE A 35 -21.42 25.55 -0.62
N GLY A 36 -21.40 26.68 0.09
CA GLY A 36 -22.10 27.86 -0.39
C GLY A 36 -21.69 28.08 -1.85
N LEU A 37 -22.67 28.38 -2.70
CA LEU A 37 -22.42 29.05 -3.96
C LEU A 37 -21.66 30.34 -3.65
N GLY A 38 -20.34 30.23 -3.55
CA GLY A 38 -19.43 31.32 -3.29
C GLY A 38 -19.25 32.10 -4.57
N ASP A 39 -20.06 33.15 -4.68
CA ASP A 39 -19.93 34.23 -5.64
C ASP A 39 -18.45 34.56 -5.90
N CYS A 40 -18.01 34.32 -7.14
CA CYS A 40 -16.66 34.57 -7.61
C CYS A 40 -16.42 36.09 -7.73
N ARG A 41 -16.40 36.84 -6.62
CA ARG A 41 -16.13 38.28 -6.62
C ARG A 41 -15.95 38.86 -5.20
N ASN A 42 -14.88 38.48 -4.50
CA ASN A 42 -14.38 39.28 -3.36
C ASN A 42 -12.87 39.57 -3.52
N PRO A 43 -12.47 40.80 -3.89
CA PRO A 43 -11.07 41.15 -4.14
C PRO A 43 -10.22 41.37 -2.87
N ASN A 44 -10.77 41.27 -1.66
CA ASN A 44 -10.08 41.67 -0.42
C ASN A 44 -9.89 40.56 0.64
N MET A 45 -9.79 39.29 0.25
CA MET A 45 -9.43 38.22 1.20
C MET A 45 -7.90 38.13 1.39
N PRO A 46 -7.36 38.25 2.62
CA PRO A 46 -5.92 38.14 2.84
C PRO A 46 -5.46 36.72 2.55
N SER A 47 -4.66 36.59 1.49
CA SER A 47 -4.15 35.32 0.98
C SER A 47 -3.00 34.81 1.84
N ASN A 48 -3.29 34.22 2.99
CA ASN A 48 -2.35 33.29 3.62
C ASN A 48 -2.56 31.88 3.05
N ARG A 49 -2.34 31.76 1.74
CA ARG A 49 -1.93 30.48 1.15
C ARG A 49 -0.46 30.35 1.45
N PHE A 50 -0.07 29.30 2.17
CA PHE A 50 1.29 28.78 2.03
C PHE A 50 1.54 28.60 0.52
N ARG A 51 2.26 29.55 -0.08
CA ARG A 51 2.80 29.37 -1.42
C ARG A 51 3.87 28.31 -1.26
N LEU A 52 3.53 27.06 -1.57
CA LEU A 52 4.56 26.17 -2.09
C LEU A 52 5.22 26.93 -3.26
N PRO A 53 6.55 27.03 -3.29
CA PRO A 53 7.25 27.68 -4.40
C PRO A 53 6.69 27.13 -5.71
N GLY A 54 6.40 28.01 -6.67
CA GLY A 54 5.83 27.64 -7.95
C GLY A 54 6.78 26.73 -8.73
N LEU A 55 6.76 25.44 -8.42
CA LEU A 55 7.32 24.37 -9.21
C LEU A 55 6.57 24.38 -10.52
N ARG A 56 7.30 24.45 -11.64
CA ARG A 56 6.67 24.41 -12.96
C ARG A 56 5.94 23.08 -13.11
N LEU A 57 4.93 23.04 -13.96
CA LEU A 57 4.19 21.80 -14.22
C LEU A 57 5.17 20.70 -14.67
N GLU A 58 6.20 21.06 -15.45
CA GLU A 58 7.31 20.15 -15.80
C GLU A 58 8.14 19.65 -14.59
N ASP A 59 8.36 20.47 -13.56
CA ASP A 59 9.09 20.06 -12.34
C ASP A 59 8.22 19.15 -11.46
N LEU A 60 6.91 19.39 -11.41
CA LEU A 60 5.92 18.50 -10.80
C LEU A 60 5.83 17.17 -11.56
N PHE A 61 5.90 17.20 -12.89
CA PHE A 61 5.96 15.99 -13.72
C PHE A 61 7.24 15.19 -13.47
N ALA A 62 8.40 15.86 -13.34
CA ALA A 62 9.67 15.20 -13.04
C ALA A 62 9.67 14.53 -11.64
N LEU A 63 9.09 15.19 -10.63
CA LEU A 63 8.97 14.64 -9.27
C LEU A 63 7.93 13.52 -9.16
N LEU A 64 6.91 13.52 -10.02
CA LEU A 64 5.79 12.58 -9.96
C LEU A 64 6.00 11.32 -10.83
N PHE A 65 6.93 11.35 -11.78
CA PHE A 65 7.04 10.30 -12.78
C PHE A 65 8.41 9.66 -12.94
N GLU A 66 9.48 10.06 -12.20
CA GLU A 66 10.82 9.38 -12.15
C GLU A 66 11.16 8.62 -13.45
N ILE A 67 11.01 9.26 -14.62
CA ILE A 67 10.87 8.52 -15.89
C ILE A 67 12.22 7.83 -16.15
N PRO A 68 12.26 6.49 -16.32
CA PRO A 68 13.52 5.79 -16.50
C PRO A 68 14.20 6.33 -17.76
N PRO A 69 15.54 6.50 -17.72
CA PRO A 69 16.26 7.15 -18.81
C PRO A 69 16.14 6.35 -20.12
N LYS A 70 15.34 6.87 -21.05
CA LYS A 70 15.22 6.43 -22.45
C LYS A 70 14.99 4.92 -22.66
N GLY A 71 13.73 4.51 -22.50
CA GLY A 71 13.21 3.30 -23.15
C GLY A 71 13.46 1.98 -22.44
N SER A 72 14.25 1.98 -21.35
CA SER A 72 14.29 0.90 -20.37
C SER A 72 13.04 0.91 -19.48
N THR A 73 12.87 -0.16 -18.72
CA THR A 73 11.79 -0.30 -17.72
C THR A 73 12.36 -0.19 -16.31
N TYR A 74 11.55 0.20 -15.33
CA TYR A 74 12.00 0.21 -13.93
C TYR A 74 12.43 -1.19 -13.49
N PHE A 75 11.73 -2.22 -13.99
CA PHE A 75 12.05 -3.61 -13.74
C PHE A 75 13.41 -4.02 -14.31
N GLU A 76 13.74 -3.61 -15.53
CA GLU A 76 15.06 -3.86 -16.14
C GLU A 76 16.17 -3.12 -15.40
N ASP A 77 15.98 -1.83 -15.11
CA ASP A 77 16.96 -1.02 -14.38
C ASP A 77 17.25 -1.65 -13.01
N CYS A 78 16.20 -2.11 -12.31
CA CYS A 78 16.32 -2.81 -11.03
C CYS A 78 17.02 -4.17 -11.17
N LEU A 79 16.72 -4.96 -12.22
CA LEU A 79 17.41 -6.23 -12.50
C LEU A 79 18.91 -6.02 -12.71
N ILE A 80 19.29 -4.99 -13.47
CA ILE A 80 20.70 -4.66 -13.75
C ILE A 80 21.40 -4.21 -12.47
N GLU A 81 20.78 -3.33 -11.68
CA GLU A 81 21.34 -2.88 -10.41
C GLU A 81 21.57 -4.05 -9.43
N LEU A 82 20.58 -4.94 -9.32
CA LEU A 82 20.64 -6.08 -8.41
C LEU A 82 21.64 -7.15 -8.85
N ARG A 83 21.93 -7.27 -10.15
CA ARG A 83 22.98 -8.16 -10.66
C ARG A 83 24.35 -7.85 -10.03
N ASP A 84 24.65 -6.57 -9.82
CA ASP A 84 25.93 -6.15 -9.25
C ASP A 84 25.96 -6.33 -7.72
N GLN A 85 24.79 -6.41 -7.07
CA GLN A 85 24.64 -6.48 -5.61
C GLN A 85 24.44 -7.92 -5.10
N ASN A 86 23.73 -8.77 -5.85
CA ASN A 86 23.36 -10.12 -5.42
C ASN A 86 24.15 -11.18 -6.19
N THR A 87 25.01 -11.91 -5.47
CA THR A 87 25.90 -12.93 -6.02
C THR A 87 25.44 -14.37 -5.75
N SER A 88 24.20 -14.55 -5.27
CA SER A 88 23.65 -15.89 -5.05
C SER A 88 23.40 -16.61 -6.38
N ALA A 89 23.70 -17.92 -6.43
CA ALA A 89 23.50 -18.73 -7.64
C ALA A 89 22.03 -18.76 -8.09
N ASP A 90 21.12 -18.75 -7.12
CA ASP A 90 19.68 -18.73 -7.36
C ASP A 90 19.26 -17.42 -8.05
N PHE A 91 19.79 -16.28 -7.57
CA PHE A 91 19.51 -14.98 -8.19
C PHE A 91 20.16 -14.81 -9.57
N ILE A 92 21.37 -15.33 -9.79
CA ILE A 92 22.02 -15.29 -11.11
C ILE A 92 21.17 -16.04 -12.15
N SER A 93 20.73 -17.25 -11.80
CA SER A 93 19.88 -18.07 -12.68
C SER A 93 18.54 -17.37 -12.95
N PHE A 94 17.94 -16.78 -11.92
CA PHE A 94 16.73 -15.97 -12.02
C PHE A 94 16.90 -14.76 -12.94
N TYR A 95 18.01 -14.04 -12.81
CA TYR A 95 18.32 -12.86 -13.63
C TYR A 95 18.47 -13.22 -15.10
N GLU A 96 19.26 -14.26 -15.42
CA GLU A 96 19.50 -14.71 -16.80
C GLU A 96 18.21 -15.15 -17.49
N GLU A 97 17.29 -15.75 -16.73
CA GLU A 97 15.97 -16.18 -17.23
C GLU A 97 15.05 -14.99 -17.54
N LEU A 98 15.02 -13.96 -16.68
CA LEU A 98 14.04 -12.86 -16.81
C LEU A 98 14.51 -11.68 -17.67
N LEU A 99 15.84 -11.47 -17.80
CA LEU A 99 16.40 -10.34 -18.55
C LEU A 99 15.83 -10.21 -19.98
N PRO A 100 15.64 -11.29 -20.77
CA PRO A 100 15.09 -11.18 -22.13
C PRO A 100 13.67 -10.58 -22.18
N TYR A 101 12.90 -10.67 -21.09
CA TYR A 101 11.51 -10.20 -21.03
C TYR A 101 11.35 -8.81 -20.39
N ALA A 102 12.41 -8.27 -19.78
CA ALA A 102 12.39 -7.02 -19.03
C ALA A 102 12.62 -5.76 -19.89
N GLN A 103 13.18 -5.92 -21.09
CA GLN A 103 13.74 -4.84 -21.92
C GLN A 103 12.75 -3.73 -22.29
N THR A 104 11.47 -4.07 -22.42
CA THR A 104 10.44 -3.08 -22.75
C THR A 104 9.15 -3.39 -22.02
N ARG A 105 8.37 -2.35 -21.74
CA ARG A 105 7.05 -2.50 -21.11
C ARG A 105 6.11 -3.41 -21.89
N GLN A 106 6.23 -3.46 -23.22
CA GLN A 106 5.41 -4.35 -24.06
C GLN A 106 5.80 -5.82 -23.86
N LEU A 107 7.10 -6.11 -23.76
CA LEU A 107 7.58 -7.47 -23.46
C LEU A 107 7.17 -7.90 -22.06
N ILE A 108 7.29 -7.02 -21.06
CA ILE A 108 6.81 -7.29 -19.70
C ILE A 108 5.32 -7.66 -19.72
N LYS A 109 4.49 -6.86 -20.39
CA LYS A 109 3.05 -7.15 -20.48
C LYS A 109 2.75 -8.46 -21.21
N LEU A 110 3.51 -8.77 -22.26
CA LEU A 110 3.33 -10.01 -23.03
C LEU A 110 3.67 -11.26 -22.19
N HIS A 111 4.67 -11.15 -21.33
CA HIS A 111 5.20 -12.26 -20.52
C HIS A 111 4.88 -12.14 -19.04
N ILE A 112 3.89 -11.32 -18.66
CA ILE A 112 3.65 -10.97 -17.25
C ILE A 112 3.37 -12.18 -16.37
N GLU A 113 2.63 -13.18 -16.87
CA GLU A 113 2.35 -14.38 -16.10
C GLU A 113 3.62 -15.18 -15.77
N LEU A 114 4.58 -15.25 -16.70
CA LEU A 114 5.85 -15.92 -16.50
C LEU A 114 6.70 -15.15 -15.48
N ILE A 115 6.88 -13.85 -15.71
CA ILE A 115 7.67 -12.96 -14.83
C ILE A 115 7.10 -13.01 -13.41
N PHE A 116 5.79 -12.84 -13.28
CA PHE A 116 5.13 -12.78 -11.99
C PHE A 116 5.17 -14.12 -11.27
N SER A 117 4.93 -15.24 -11.98
CA SER A 117 4.98 -16.57 -11.37
C SER A 117 6.38 -16.90 -10.84
N LYS A 118 7.43 -16.48 -11.56
CA LYS A 118 8.82 -16.63 -11.12
C LYS A 118 9.14 -15.76 -9.92
N LEU A 119 8.70 -14.49 -9.91
CA LEU A 119 8.88 -13.61 -8.74
C LEU A 119 8.25 -14.21 -7.47
N VAL A 120 6.98 -14.64 -7.55
CA VAL A 120 6.29 -15.15 -6.36
C VAL A 120 6.79 -16.52 -5.90
N SER A 121 7.40 -17.32 -6.78
CA SER A 121 7.99 -18.61 -6.37
C SER A 121 9.27 -18.43 -5.54
N GLU A 122 9.98 -17.32 -5.71
CA GLU A 122 11.20 -17.02 -4.94
C GLU A 122 10.90 -16.35 -3.57
N LEU A 123 9.64 -16.00 -3.29
CA LEU A 123 9.21 -15.45 -1.99
C LEU A 123 9.07 -16.55 -0.92
N GLN A 124 10.19 -17.19 -0.57
CA GLN A 124 10.27 -18.26 0.40
C GLN A 124 11.49 -18.12 1.32
N MET A 125 11.44 -18.72 2.51
CA MET A 125 12.49 -18.57 3.52
C MET A 125 13.80 -19.27 3.14
N GLU A 126 13.72 -20.29 2.29
CA GLU A 126 14.86 -21.00 1.72
C GLU A 126 15.70 -20.07 0.83
N ALA A 127 15.05 -19.10 0.18
CA ALA A 127 15.65 -18.09 -0.66
C ALA A 127 15.88 -16.75 0.08
N ARG A 128 16.05 -16.78 1.42
CA ARG A 128 16.14 -15.55 2.24
C ARG A 128 17.20 -14.53 1.78
N PHE A 129 18.30 -14.99 1.19
CA PHE A 129 19.39 -14.12 0.73
C PHE A 129 19.07 -13.38 -0.58
N SER A 130 18.00 -13.77 -1.28
CA SER A 130 17.50 -13.08 -2.47
C SER A 130 16.17 -12.37 -2.23
N LEU A 131 15.55 -12.50 -1.04
CA LEU A 131 14.23 -11.92 -0.75
C LEU A 131 14.18 -10.41 -1.00
N ASP A 132 15.13 -9.64 -0.48
CA ASP A 132 15.19 -8.19 -0.73
C ASP A 132 15.18 -7.87 -2.23
N SER A 133 16.01 -8.58 -3.00
CA SER A 133 16.10 -8.42 -4.46
C SER A 133 14.77 -8.73 -5.15
N ILE A 134 14.12 -9.84 -4.80
CA ILE A 134 12.82 -10.24 -5.36
C ILE A 134 11.72 -9.24 -4.97
N LEU A 135 11.71 -8.77 -3.72
CA LEU A 135 10.76 -7.79 -3.23
C LEU A 135 10.93 -6.43 -3.93
N ARG A 136 12.16 -5.98 -4.14
CA ARG A 136 12.46 -4.76 -4.94
C ARG A 136 11.99 -4.89 -6.38
N LEU A 137 12.18 -6.06 -6.99
CA LEU A 137 11.70 -6.34 -8.35
C LEU A 137 10.18 -6.33 -8.47
N ILE A 138 9.44 -6.85 -7.48
CA ILE A 138 7.97 -6.75 -7.44
C ILE A 138 7.53 -5.29 -7.38
N ALA A 139 8.19 -4.47 -6.56
CA ALA A 139 7.90 -3.05 -6.46
C ALA A 139 8.19 -2.32 -7.80
N ALA A 140 9.34 -2.59 -8.43
CA ALA A 140 9.68 -2.04 -9.74
C ALA A 140 8.67 -2.45 -10.83
N LEU A 141 8.23 -3.72 -10.83
CA LEU A 141 7.22 -4.22 -11.76
C LEU A 141 5.87 -3.50 -11.59
N SER A 142 5.49 -3.17 -10.35
CA SER A 142 4.27 -2.39 -10.09
C SER A 142 4.34 -0.98 -10.65
N GLU A 143 5.53 -0.38 -10.73
CA GLU A 143 5.74 0.94 -11.32
C GLU A 143 5.56 0.89 -12.83
N ASP A 144 6.13 -0.13 -13.49
CA ASP A 144 5.95 -0.33 -14.93
C ASP A 144 4.49 -0.63 -15.29
N LEU A 145 3.76 -1.39 -14.48
CA LEU A 145 2.42 -1.85 -14.84
C LEU A 145 1.29 -0.92 -14.36
N LYS A 146 1.47 -0.21 -13.24
CA LYS A 146 0.44 0.65 -12.63
C LYS A 146 -0.89 -0.13 -12.48
N GLU A 147 -1.99 0.37 -13.08
CA GLU A 147 -3.31 -0.25 -13.02
C GLU A 147 -3.31 -1.73 -13.48
N ASP A 148 -2.44 -2.10 -14.43
CA ASP A 148 -2.34 -3.47 -14.94
C ASP A 148 -1.72 -4.45 -13.91
N PHE A 149 -1.11 -3.94 -12.82
CA PHE A 149 -0.59 -4.76 -11.73
C PHE A 149 -1.69 -5.18 -10.74
N VAL A 150 -2.79 -4.43 -10.64
CA VAL A 150 -3.83 -4.62 -9.62
C VAL A 150 -4.40 -6.06 -9.59
N PRO A 151 -4.65 -6.74 -10.73
CA PRO A 151 -5.13 -8.13 -10.72
C PRO A 151 -4.15 -9.13 -10.07
N PHE A 152 -2.86 -8.80 -10.00
CA PHE A 152 -1.82 -9.66 -9.44
C PHE A 152 -1.61 -9.45 -7.94
N LEU A 153 -2.10 -8.33 -7.39
CA LEU A 153 -1.91 -7.98 -5.97
C LEU A 153 -2.38 -9.09 -5.00
N PRO A 154 -3.54 -9.77 -5.20
CA PRO A 154 -3.95 -10.86 -4.32
C PRO A 154 -2.93 -12.02 -4.25
N ARG A 155 -2.25 -12.32 -5.37
CA ARG A 155 -1.20 -13.34 -5.41
C ARG A 155 0.04 -12.88 -4.65
N VAL A 156 0.44 -11.62 -4.78
CA VAL A 156 1.53 -11.03 -3.97
C VAL A 156 1.20 -11.14 -2.49
N VAL A 157 0.02 -10.66 -2.09
CA VAL A 157 -0.46 -10.71 -0.70
C VAL A 157 -0.40 -12.13 -0.16
N ASN A 158 -0.93 -13.11 -0.91
CA ASN A 158 -0.88 -14.50 -0.49
C ASN A 158 0.55 -15.03 -0.31
N SER A 159 1.48 -14.73 -1.22
CA SER A 159 2.88 -15.13 -1.08
C SER A 159 3.56 -14.46 0.11
N LEU A 160 3.30 -13.18 0.37
CA LEU A 160 3.82 -12.49 1.56
C LEU A 160 3.27 -13.08 2.86
N LEU A 161 1.98 -13.46 2.89
CA LEU A 161 1.39 -14.14 4.04
C LEU A 161 2.05 -15.51 4.30
N ILE A 162 2.31 -16.29 3.24
CA ILE A 162 3.03 -17.56 3.35
C ILE A 162 4.44 -17.32 3.90
N LEU A 163 5.17 -16.34 3.36
CA LEU A 163 6.52 -15.98 3.80
C LEU A 163 6.55 -15.57 5.29
N LEU A 164 5.60 -14.72 5.73
CA LEU A 164 5.48 -14.30 7.13
C LEU A 164 5.19 -15.48 8.06
N ASN A 165 4.27 -16.36 7.69
CA ASN A 165 3.89 -17.53 8.47
C ASN A 165 5.02 -18.58 8.55
N ASN A 166 5.82 -18.70 7.49
CA ASN A 166 6.91 -19.68 7.39
C ASN A 166 8.23 -19.24 8.06
N GLY A 167 8.22 -18.16 8.83
CA GLY A 167 9.37 -17.74 9.62
C GLY A 167 9.74 -16.27 9.46
N GLY A 168 9.25 -15.60 8.41
CA GLY A 168 9.52 -14.18 8.17
C GLY A 168 9.10 -13.28 9.34
N LEU A 169 8.04 -13.64 10.07
CA LEU A 169 7.59 -12.86 11.24
C LEU A 169 8.61 -12.84 12.40
N LYS A 170 9.57 -13.77 12.44
CA LYS A 170 10.60 -13.84 13.49
C LYS A 170 11.86 -13.05 13.13
N ASP A 171 11.94 -12.56 11.90
CA ASP A 171 13.11 -11.89 11.36
C ASP A 171 12.77 -10.42 11.05
N ALA A 172 13.31 -9.51 11.85
CA ALA A 172 13.04 -8.08 11.73
C ALA A 172 13.53 -7.51 10.39
N GLU A 173 14.60 -8.06 9.82
CA GLU A 173 15.14 -7.62 8.54
C GLU A 173 14.18 -8.00 7.40
N ILE A 174 13.67 -9.23 7.41
CA ILE A 174 12.69 -9.70 6.43
C ILE A 174 11.39 -8.89 6.52
N ILE A 175 10.91 -8.59 7.73
CA ILE A 175 9.73 -7.72 7.91
C ILE A 175 9.97 -6.36 7.25
N GLU A 176 11.14 -5.74 7.49
CA GLU A 176 11.44 -4.42 6.94
C GLU A 176 11.58 -4.45 5.41
N GLN A 177 12.20 -5.49 4.84
CA GLN A 177 12.28 -5.70 3.40
C GLN A 177 10.88 -5.84 2.78
N ILE A 178 10.01 -6.67 3.37
CA ILE A 178 8.62 -6.85 2.92
C ILE A 178 7.88 -5.51 2.92
N PHE A 179 7.98 -4.74 4.01
CA PHE A 179 7.21 -3.51 4.15
C PHE A 179 7.77 -2.33 3.38
N THR A 180 9.07 -2.32 3.10
CA THR A 180 9.66 -1.36 2.18
C THR A 180 9.11 -1.60 0.78
N SER A 181 9.18 -2.84 0.27
CA SER A 181 8.62 -3.21 -1.04
C SER A 181 7.11 -2.99 -1.11
N TRP A 182 6.38 -3.39 -0.07
CA TRP A 182 4.93 -3.17 0.02
C TRP A 182 4.58 -1.68 -0.06
N SER A 183 5.22 -0.84 0.75
CA SER A 183 4.93 0.60 0.77
C SER A 183 5.22 1.24 -0.58
N THR A 184 6.33 0.88 -1.23
CA THR A 184 6.62 1.32 -2.61
C THR A 184 5.55 0.83 -3.59
N THR A 185 5.11 -0.43 -3.49
CA THR A 185 4.03 -0.96 -4.34
C THR A 185 2.72 -0.19 -4.16
N ILE A 186 2.32 0.09 -2.91
CA ILE A 186 1.11 0.88 -2.63
C ILE A 186 1.26 2.31 -3.13
N GLU A 187 2.43 2.93 -2.95
CA GLU A 187 2.75 4.27 -3.47
C GLU A 187 2.62 4.33 -5.00
N ASN A 188 3.11 3.32 -5.72
CA ASN A 188 3.01 3.22 -7.18
C ASN A 188 1.55 3.10 -7.65
N LEU A 189 0.70 2.44 -6.85
CA LEU A 189 -0.72 2.16 -7.13
C LEU A 189 -1.69 3.17 -6.50
N ARG A 190 -1.20 4.15 -5.74
CA ARG A 190 -2.02 5.01 -4.87
C ARG A 190 -3.14 5.74 -5.61
N PHE A 191 -2.89 6.21 -6.83
CA PHE A 191 -3.90 6.91 -7.63
C PHE A 191 -4.98 5.95 -8.15
N CYS A 192 -4.59 4.73 -8.49
CA CYS A 192 -5.49 3.66 -8.92
C CYS A 192 -6.42 3.27 -7.76
N PHE A 193 -5.84 3.06 -6.58
CA PHE A 193 -6.57 2.73 -5.36
C PHE A 193 -7.41 3.88 -4.82
N ALA A 194 -6.97 5.14 -4.96
CA ALA A 194 -7.79 6.29 -4.59
C ALA A 194 -9.05 6.45 -5.46
N ARG A 195 -9.03 5.93 -6.70
CA ARG A 195 -10.19 5.90 -7.60
C ARG A 195 -11.17 4.78 -7.26
N ASP A 196 -10.68 3.65 -6.74
CA ASP A 196 -11.47 2.51 -6.26
C ASP A 196 -10.97 2.03 -4.89
N VAL A 197 -11.38 2.76 -3.84
CA VAL A 197 -10.96 2.47 -2.46
C VAL A 197 -11.48 1.10 -2.01
N GLN A 198 -12.68 0.71 -2.44
CA GLN A 198 -13.22 -0.60 -2.08
C GLN A 198 -12.43 -1.73 -2.72
N GLY A 199 -11.97 -1.57 -3.97
CA GLY A 199 -11.07 -2.53 -4.62
C GLY A 199 -9.75 -2.68 -3.87
N ALA A 200 -9.15 -1.56 -3.47
CA ALA A 200 -7.94 -1.56 -2.65
C ALA A 200 -8.17 -2.28 -1.32
N LEU A 201 -9.27 -1.98 -0.63
CA LEU A 201 -9.62 -2.62 0.63
C LEU A 201 -9.91 -4.13 0.46
N ARG A 202 -10.54 -4.56 -0.63
CA ARG A 202 -10.71 -6.00 -0.88
C ARG A 202 -9.35 -6.70 -1.05
N ASN A 203 -8.49 -6.14 -1.88
CA ASN A 203 -7.21 -6.77 -2.24
C ASN A 203 -6.22 -6.84 -1.08
N THR A 204 -6.30 -5.93 -0.10
CA THR A 204 -5.36 -5.90 1.05
C THR A 204 -5.98 -6.41 2.36
N SER A 205 -7.20 -6.95 2.32
CA SER A 205 -7.95 -7.39 3.50
C SER A 205 -7.19 -8.39 4.36
N GLU A 206 -6.64 -9.44 3.75
CA GLU A 206 -5.92 -10.50 4.48
C GLU A 206 -4.68 -9.98 5.24
N MET A 207 -3.97 -9.01 4.66
CA MET A 207 -2.84 -8.36 5.33
C MET A 207 -3.26 -7.34 6.40
N ARG A 208 -4.34 -6.57 6.19
CA ARG A 208 -4.86 -5.62 7.19
C ARG A 208 -5.28 -6.28 8.49
N TYR A 209 -5.73 -7.52 8.41
CA TYR A 209 -6.24 -8.26 9.54
C TYR A 209 -5.32 -9.42 9.95
N TYR A 210 -4.04 -9.32 9.63
CA TYR A 210 -3.05 -10.30 10.03
C TYR A 210 -2.90 -10.29 11.57
N PRO A 211 -2.69 -11.44 12.23
CA PRO A 211 -2.60 -11.53 13.69
C PRO A 211 -1.25 -11.03 14.24
N SER A 212 -0.81 -9.82 13.86
CA SER A 212 0.37 -9.16 14.40
C SER A 212 0.22 -7.65 14.36
N ASN A 213 0.40 -7.00 15.52
CA ASN A 213 0.31 -5.55 15.65
C ASN A 213 1.34 -4.83 14.78
N ILE A 214 2.55 -5.38 14.64
CA ILE A 214 3.64 -4.81 13.82
C ILE A 214 3.21 -4.78 12.34
N ILE A 215 2.64 -5.89 11.86
CA ILE A 215 2.16 -6.01 10.47
C ILE A 215 1.00 -5.03 10.26
N ASN A 216 0.05 -4.97 11.20
CA ASN A 216 -1.11 -4.09 11.10
C ASN A 216 -0.70 -2.61 11.12
N GLU A 217 0.28 -2.22 11.94
CA GLU A 217 0.81 -0.85 11.97
C GLU A 217 1.42 -0.45 10.62
N LYS A 218 2.29 -1.29 10.05
CA LYS A 218 2.91 -1.02 8.74
C LYS A 218 1.89 -1.01 7.58
N ILE A 219 0.87 -1.90 7.62
CA ILE A 219 -0.22 -1.88 6.63
C ILE A 219 -1.07 -0.61 6.79
N SER A 220 -1.38 -0.20 8.01
CA SER A 220 -2.11 1.05 8.29
C SER A 220 -1.40 2.26 7.66
N GLU A 221 -0.11 2.38 7.95
CA GLU A 221 0.72 3.48 7.48
C GLU A 221 0.73 3.55 5.95
N SER A 222 1.04 2.45 5.28
CA SER A 222 1.07 2.39 3.81
C SER A 222 -0.32 2.63 3.19
N MET A 223 -1.39 2.06 3.74
CA MET A 223 -2.75 2.20 3.18
C MET A 223 -3.39 3.56 3.49
N SER A 224 -2.90 4.30 4.49
CA SER A 224 -3.42 5.63 4.82
C SER A 224 -3.33 6.60 3.63
N CYS A 225 -2.29 6.50 2.80
CA CYS A 225 -2.11 7.38 1.63
C CYS A 225 -3.25 7.24 0.61
N VAL A 226 -3.80 6.03 0.45
CA VAL A 226 -4.93 5.75 -0.44
C VAL A 226 -6.17 6.50 0.00
N LEU A 227 -6.45 6.51 1.31
CA LEU A 227 -7.62 7.20 1.87
C LEU A 227 -7.46 8.72 1.83
N VAL A 228 -6.25 9.23 2.07
CA VAL A 228 -5.93 10.66 1.99
C VAL A 228 -6.17 11.20 0.59
N LEU A 229 -5.80 10.43 -0.45
CA LEU A 229 -5.96 10.82 -1.86
C LEU A 229 -7.36 10.58 -2.42
N ALA A 230 -8.20 9.81 -1.71
CA ALA A 230 -9.53 9.45 -2.19
C ALA A 230 -10.46 10.66 -2.26
N ARG A 231 -11.28 10.71 -3.32
CA ARG A 231 -12.39 11.66 -3.40
C ARG A 231 -13.41 11.38 -2.29
N PRO A 232 -14.16 12.40 -1.79
CA PRO A 232 -15.11 12.21 -0.70
C PRO A 232 -16.09 11.03 -0.89
N SER A 233 -16.56 10.82 -2.12
CA SER A 233 -17.46 9.70 -2.45
C SER A 233 -16.80 8.33 -2.38
N GLN A 234 -15.51 8.22 -2.74
CA GLN A 234 -14.75 6.97 -2.61
C GLN A 234 -14.33 6.73 -1.16
N LEU A 235 -13.98 7.79 -0.45
CA LEU A 235 -13.66 7.72 0.98
C LEU A 235 -14.87 7.26 1.79
N GLU A 236 -16.06 7.83 1.56
CA GLU A 236 -17.30 7.40 2.23
C GLU A 236 -17.58 5.91 2.00
N LYS A 237 -17.44 5.46 0.76
CA LYS A 237 -17.55 4.04 0.39
C LYS A 237 -16.54 3.15 1.10
N GLY A 238 -15.30 3.61 1.22
CA GLY A 238 -14.23 2.92 1.92
C GLY A 238 -14.49 2.79 3.42
N ILE A 239 -14.86 3.89 4.08
CA ILE A 239 -15.15 3.87 5.52
C ILE A 239 -16.38 2.98 5.80
N LYS A 240 -17.43 3.05 4.98
CA LYS A 240 -18.59 2.16 5.11
C LYS A 240 -18.20 0.68 5.00
N MET A 241 -17.31 0.34 4.07
CA MET A 241 -16.80 -1.01 3.92
C MET A 241 -15.99 -1.46 5.15
N ILE A 242 -15.07 -0.62 5.63
CA ILE A 242 -14.32 -0.86 6.87
C ILE A 242 -15.25 -1.11 8.05
N LEU A 243 -16.27 -0.26 8.26
CA LEU A 243 -17.22 -0.42 9.36
C LEU A 243 -18.01 -1.72 9.26
N SER A 244 -18.35 -2.14 8.04
CA SER A 244 -19.04 -3.41 7.79
C SER A 244 -18.14 -4.60 8.10
N GLU A 245 -16.87 -4.59 7.64
CA GLU A 245 -15.88 -5.62 7.97
C GLU A 245 -15.68 -5.76 9.49
N VAL A 246 -15.61 -4.63 10.20
CA VAL A 246 -15.47 -4.58 11.65
C VAL A 246 -16.69 -5.17 12.36
N ALA A 247 -17.90 -4.85 11.90
CA ALA A 247 -19.14 -5.36 12.47
C ALA A 247 -19.31 -6.88 12.22
N GLU A 248 -18.87 -7.37 11.07
CA GLU A 248 -18.97 -8.79 10.71
C GLU A 248 -17.94 -9.67 11.45
N GLN A 249 -16.73 -9.16 11.71
CA GLN A 249 -15.65 -9.93 12.34
C GLN A 249 -14.99 -9.13 13.47
N PRO A 250 -15.70 -8.87 14.58
CA PRO A 250 -15.23 -7.99 15.64
C PRO A 250 -13.95 -8.47 16.32
N GLU A 251 -13.74 -9.78 16.48
CA GLU A 251 -12.50 -10.33 17.06
C GLU A 251 -11.28 -10.10 16.14
N ARG A 252 -11.48 -10.24 14.83
CA ARG A 252 -10.45 -10.00 13.80
C ARG A 252 -10.16 -8.49 13.70
N ALA A 253 -11.21 -7.68 13.82
CA ALA A 253 -11.12 -6.23 13.75
C ALA A 253 -10.59 -5.58 15.03
N ALA A 254 -10.82 -6.15 16.21
CA ALA A 254 -10.25 -5.67 17.47
C ALA A 254 -8.71 -5.61 17.43
N ARG A 255 -8.09 -6.57 16.72
CA ARG A 255 -6.64 -6.62 16.47
C ARG A 255 -6.17 -5.59 15.44
N ALA A 256 -7.09 -5.06 14.64
CA ALA A 256 -6.88 -4.01 13.65
C ALA A 256 -7.48 -2.66 14.09
N CYS A 257 -7.93 -2.50 15.35
CA CYS A 257 -8.54 -1.26 15.84
C CYS A 257 -7.60 -0.06 15.71
N PHE A 258 -6.30 -0.25 15.93
CA PHE A 258 -5.28 0.77 15.67
C PHE A 258 -5.17 1.11 14.19
N LEU A 259 -5.32 0.14 13.30
CA LEU A 259 -5.26 0.34 11.85
C LEU A 259 -6.40 1.24 11.37
N HIS A 260 -7.63 0.98 11.82
CA HIS A 260 -8.78 1.82 11.44
C HIS A 260 -8.73 3.21 12.09
N TYR A 261 -8.29 3.30 13.34
CA TYR A 261 -8.09 4.59 14.01
C TYR A 261 -7.00 5.41 13.30
N ASP A 262 -5.84 4.83 13.04
CA ASP A 262 -4.69 5.50 12.46
C ASP A 262 -4.97 5.89 11.00
N MET A 263 -5.58 5.01 10.20
CA MET A 263 -6.03 5.33 8.83
C MET A 263 -7.09 6.45 8.78
N ILE A 264 -7.96 6.57 9.79
CA ILE A 264 -9.01 7.60 9.83
C ILE A 264 -8.52 8.90 10.49
N VAL A 265 -7.66 8.83 11.50
CA VAL A 265 -7.15 9.99 12.24
C VAL A 265 -6.06 10.71 11.46
N ARG A 266 -5.24 10.00 10.67
CA ARG A 266 -4.29 10.62 9.72
C ARG A 266 -4.95 11.40 8.57
N LEU A 267 -6.29 11.43 8.50
CA LEU A 267 -7.06 12.28 7.58
C LEU A 267 -7.29 13.72 8.09
N GLN A 268 -6.82 14.05 9.30
CA GLN A 268 -6.92 15.37 9.95
C GLN A 268 -5.69 16.24 9.64
#